data_AF-A0A8H6MUS6-F1
#
_entry.id   AF-A0A8H6MUS6-F1
#
_cell.length_a   1.000
_cell.length_b   1.000
_cell.length_c   1.000
_cell.angle_alpha   90.00
_cell.angle_beta   90.00
_cell.angle_gamma   90.00
#
_symmetry.space_group_name_H-M   'P 1'
#
loop_
_entity.id
_entity.type
_entity.pdbx_description
1 polymer ?
#
loop_
_entity_poly.entity_id
_entity_poly.type
_entity_poly.pdbx_seq_one_letter_code
_entity_poly.pdbx_strand_id
1 'polypeptide(L)'
;MQPELTSLRPRCNGNTPCASCSASQQECTYGSEANSRGKSDLILEGVLRVEKFLHEMKATIVSPVSSSFHFSPNPSHDGGGGGGFRGAMPFSEHGSRPAVVSPALRSASRGSISGSEMHHPHPQRTPLSDGQQYQNNLENAVLDSMHTSTTESILQWPHFDVFSSMRDGYVSIFHLEQSRAAVRTRGTTMYPYVTAEDIDGILGSFERTVNFWYPTMSRGQLAQVRSLISEGIPEEDSILACLALLTMALGCAGQVTVGLTSGAALSEEERKRRAARRAMGDMFFDGVLKKLHVVHTNVGSTATHCLFFTAMYFAFLRRPLQAWEYINAASAKCLLLLSYPPESESAEDQERIRRIFWSCYILESDYLAELSGLPQSGIARIESSTPLPGEYNTHEDAQVEEQSSLYFLACISMRRLLNRVHQLLYARGTGAALDHARFPYVVAELNHQLDEWREVLPPAFAFSVGFGEIGRGTTTEHGGFLRQRYLTCRSVIYRPYLMWMLSGMAGGGGSEMIIGQDALESCKACLDACLLHILNLRGFGQTVLVDTWICSLSMAGAMLVLLAACRIPALKDMIVPEVLGAGEHLRQLLQGWQTMMGEPTSPSVDQSIRMIGDADRFIQEVYRAGDSYSMRRR
;
A
#
# COMPACT_ATOMS: atom_id res chain seq x y z
N MET A 1 10.92 -81.09 -9.56
CA MET A 1 10.46 -80.45 -10.82
C MET A 1 9.22 -79.64 -10.44
N GLN A 2 9.15 -78.31 -10.45
CA GLN A 2 9.84 -77.24 -11.20
C GLN A 2 10.28 -76.10 -10.24
N PRO A 3 11.20 -75.20 -10.64
CA PRO A 3 11.86 -74.24 -9.75
C PRO A 3 11.09 -72.91 -9.57
N GLU A 4 11.47 -72.19 -8.51
CA GLU A 4 11.06 -70.83 -8.14
C GLU A 4 11.21 -69.83 -9.29
N LEU A 5 10.19 -69.00 -9.49
CA LEU A 5 10.27 -67.72 -10.20
C LEU A 5 9.76 -66.63 -9.26
N THR A 6 10.68 -66.08 -8.47
CA THR A 6 10.51 -64.79 -7.79
C THR A 6 10.24 -63.71 -8.83
N SER A 7 8.98 -63.29 -8.99
CA SER A 7 8.65 -62.12 -9.80
C SER A 7 9.04 -60.86 -9.03
N LEU A 8 10.28 -60.40 -9.21
CA LEU A 8 10.70 -59.06 -8.83
C LEU A 8 9.80 -58.05 -9.54
N ARG A 9 8.91 -57.37 -8.80
CA ARG A 9 8.17 -56.22 -9.32
C ARG A 9 9.20 -55.17 -9.77
N PRO A 10 9.21 -54.75 -11.04
CA PRO A 10 10.19 -53.78 -11.52
C PRO A 10 10.01 -52.45 -10.77
N ARG A 11 11.10 -51.94 -10.17
CA ARG A 11 11.13 -50.65 -9.49
C ARG A 11 11.20 -49.51 -10.53
N CYS A 12 10.51 -48.40 -10.26
CA CYS A 12 10.60 -47.18 -11.07
C CYS A 12 12.05 -46.68 -11.10
N ASN A 13 12.58 -46.38 -12.29
CA ASN A 13 13.95 -45.89 -12.47
C ASN A 13 14.06 -44.36 -12.55
N GLY A 14 12.97 -43.63 -12.32
CA GLY A 14 12.97 -42.17 -12.23
C GLY A 14 13.00 -41.39 -13.56
N ASN A 15 13.09 -42.07 -14.71
CA ASN A 15 12.99 -41.43 -16.03
C ASN A 15 11.54 -41.12 -16.42
N THR A 16 11.32 -40.23 -17.38
CA THR A 16 9.98 -39.89 -17.92
C THR A 16 9.93 -40.12 -19.44
N PRO A 17 9.25 -41.18 -19.92
CA PRO A 17 8.60 -42.25 -19.15
C PRO A 17 9.62 -43.20 -18.50
N CYS A 18 9.26 -43.77 -17.34
CA CYS A 18 10.12 -44.72 -16.65
C CYS A 18 10.15 -46.05 -17.43
N ALA A 19 11.23 -46.82 -17.29
CA ALA A 19 11.43 -48.04 -18.10
C ALA A 19 10.27 -49.05 -17.95
N SER A 20 9.63 -49.08 -16.77
CA SER A 20 8.47 -49.93 -16.52
C SER A 20 7.22 -49.46 -17.28
N CYS A 21 6.93 -48.15 -17.29
CA CYS A 21 5.79 -47.58 -18.01
C CYS A 21 5.99 -47.63 -19.54
N SER A 22 7.23 -47.46 -20.01
CA SER A 22 7.57 -47.65 -21.42
C SER A 22 7.34 -49.10 -21.87
N ALA A 23 7.71 -50.08 -21.04
CA ALA A 23 7.54 -51.49 -21.36
C ALA A 23 6.06 -51.93 -21.32
N SER A 24 5.24 -51.33 -20.46
CA SER A 24 3.81 -51.65 -20.36
C SER A 24 2.90 -50.82 -21.26
N GLN A 25 3.46 -49.89 -22.06
CA GLN A 25 2.72 -48.91 -22.87
C GLN A 25 1.63 -48.16 -22.07
N GLN A 26 1.91 -47.88 -20.80
CA GLN A 26 1.02 -47.11 -19.92
C GLN A 26 1.59 -45.71 -19.70
N GLU A 27 0.68 -44.75 -19.53
CA GLU A 27 1.03 -43.36 -19.27
C GLU A 27 1.82 -43.24 -17.96
N CYS A 28 3.01 -42.61 -18.03
CA CYS A 28 3.92 -42.50 -16.90
C CYS A 28 3.66 -41.20 -16.14
N THR A 29 3.02 -41.29 -14.97
CA THR A 29 2.69 -40.14 -14.12
C THR A 29 3.75 -39.84 -13.05
N TYR A 30 4.93 -40.46 -13.16
CA TYR A 30 6.03 -40.24 -12.22
C TYR A 30 6.65 -38.86 -12.45
N GLY A 31 6.55 -37.97 -11.46
CA GLY A 31 6.91 -36.55 -11.60
C GLY A 31 5.77 -35.64 -12.10
N SER A 32 4.63 -36.20 -12.49
CA SER A 32 3.38 -35.44 -12.64
C SER A 32 2.53 -35.65 -11.39
N GLU A 33 2.97 -35.08 -10.27
CA GLU A 33 2.00 -34.82 -9.21
C GLU A 33 0.96 -33.89 -9.79
N ALA A 34 -0.29 -34.33 -9.75
CA ALA A 34 -1.42 -33.43 -9.76
C ALA A 34 -1.16 -32.42 -8.63
N ASN A 35 -0.78 -31.20 -9.01
CA ASN A 35 -0.70 -30.07 -8.09
C ASN A 35 -2.06 -29.93 -7.41
N SER A 36 -2.21 -30.53 -6.24
CA SER A 36 -2.99 -29.95 -5.16
C SER A 36 -2.17 -28.80 -4.58
N ARG A 37 -1.74 -27.86 -5.44
CA ARG A 37 -1.15 -26.60 -4.99
C ARG A 37 -2.22 -25.90 -4.18
N GLY A 38 -1.92 -25.61 -2.91
CA GLY A 38 -2.82 -24.85 -2.08
C GLY A 38 -3.08 -23.50 -2.75
N LYS A 39 -4.26 -22.92 -2.53
CA LYS A 39 -4.55 -21.56 -3.01
C LYS A 39 -3.56 -20.54 -2.42
N SER A 40 -3.05 -20.84 -1.22
CA SER A 40 -1.91 -20.16 -0.58
C SER A 40 -0.62 -20.23 -1.38
N ASP A 41 -0.30 -21.36 -2.01
CA ASP A 41 0.89 -21.48 -2.86
C ASP A 41 0.75 -20.64 -4.12
N LEU A 42 -0.46 -20.46 -4.67
CA LEU A 42 -0.67 -19.66 -5.88
C LEU A 42 -0.60 -18.15 -5.62
N ILE A 43 -1.08 -17.67 -4.47
CA ILE A 43 -0.87 -16.26 -4.09
C ILE A 43 0.57 -16.05 -3.68
N LEU A 44 1.15 -16.93 -2.86
CA LEU A 44 2.55 -16.80 -2.48
C LEU A 44 3.42 -16.89 -3.75
N GLU A 45 3.12 -17.78 -4.70
CA GLU A 45 3.77 -17.82 -6.01
C GLU A 45 3.49 -16.55 -6.83
N GLY A 46 2.29 -15.96 -6.79
CA GLY A 46 2.00 -14.67 -7.43
C GLY A 46 2.79 -13.50 -6.81
N VAL A 47 2.88 -13.45 -5.48
CA VAL A 47 3.67 -12.47 -4.72
C VAL A 47 5.16 -12.69 -4.97
N LEU A 48 5.64 -13.94 -4.91
CA LEU A 48 7.02 -14.34 -5.18
C LEU A 48 7.39 -14.21 -6.67
N ARG A 49 6.41 -14.31 -7.59
CA ARG A 49 6.60 -14.07 -9.03
C ARG A 49 6.66 -12.58 -9.31
N VAL A 50 5.84 -11.77 -8.65
CA VAL A 50 6.05 -10.32 -8.60
C VAL A 50 7.46 -10.05 -8.07
N GLU A 51 7.90 -10.63 -6.94
CA GLU A 51 9.26 -10.51 -6.38
C GLU A 51 10.39 -10.91 -7.34
N LYS A 52 10.24 -12.05 -8.03
CA LYS A 52 11.18 -12.55 -9.03
C LYS A 52 11.22 -11.63 -10.26
N PHE A 53 10.07 -11.09 -10.67
CA PHE A 53 10.01 -10.10 -11.72
C PHE A 53 10.60 -8.75 -11.28
N LEU A 54 10.57 -8.39 -9.99
CA LEU A 54 11.31 -7.22 -9.47
C LEU A 54 12.81 -7.36 -9.71
N HIS A 55 13.31 -8.60 -9.61
CA HIS A 55 14.70 -8.92 -9.90
C HIS A 55 15.00 -8.88 -11.41
N GLU A 56 14.03 -9.21 -12.26
CA GLU A 56 14.19 -9.18 -13.72
C GLU A 56 14.08 -7.75 -14.28
N MET A 57 13.13 -6.94 -13.80
CA MET A 57 12.99 -5.52 -14.17
C MET A 57 14.20 -4.68 -13.70
N LYS A 58 14.86 -5.07 -12.59
CA LYS A 58 16.18 -4.57 -12.16
C LYS A 58 17.27 -4.80 -13.22
N ALA A 59 17.24 -5.92 -13.94
CA ALA A 59 18.21 -6.21 -15.00
C ALA A 59 17.95 -5.38 -16.27
N THR A 60 16.69 -5.02 -16.54
CA THR A 60 16.30 -4.21 -17.70
C THR A 60 16.55 -2.71 -17.49
N ILE A 61 16.37 -2.20 -16.26
CA ILE A 61 16.53 -0.76 -15.92
C ILE A 61 18.01 -0.35 -15.75
N VAL A 62 18.92 -1.28 -15.44
CA VAL A 62 20.35 -0.99 -15.16
C VAL A 62 21.27 -1.15 -16.39
N SER A 63 20.73 -1.28 -17.61
CA SER A 63 21.57 -1.24 -18.82
C SER A 63 21.79 0.20 -19.29
N PRO A 64 22.97 0.83 -19.08
CA PRO A 64 23.31 2.02 -19.84
C PRO A 64 23.51 1.59 -21.30
N VAL A 65 22.62 2.03 -22.19
CA VAL A 65 22.87 1.95 -23.63
C VAL A 65 23.98 2.95 -23.94
N SER A 66 25.23 2.52 -23.83
CA SER A 66 26.36 3.19 -24.47
C SER A 66 26.35 2.85 -25.96
N SER A 67 25.49 3.52 -26.72
CA SER A 67 25.51 3.48 -28.19
C SER A 67 26.53 4.48 -28.73
N SER A 68 27.80 4.08 -28.72
CA SER A 68 28.81 4.71 -29.58
C SER A 68 28.55 4.26 -31.02
N PHE A 69 28.01 5.14 -31.85
CA PHE A 69 27.89 4.95 -33.29
C PHE A 69 29.28 4.80 -33.92
N HIS A 70 29.61 3.60 -34.42
CA HIS A 70 30.69 3.41 -35.38
C HIS A 70 30.10 3.17 -36.77
N PHE A 71 30.21 4.19 -37.63
CA PHE A 71 30.08 4.05 -39.07
C PHE A 71 31.31 3.29 -39.61
N SER A 72 31.07 2.17 -40.27
CA SER A 72 32.06 1.55 -41.18
C SER A 72 31.76 1.95 -42.61
N PRO A 73 32.79 2.29 -43.40
CA PRO A 73 32.81 1.97 -44.82
C PRO A 73 33.89 0.94 -45.15
N ASN A 74 33.57 0.15 -46.17
CA ASN A 74 34.24 -1.05 -46.66
C ASN A 74 35.63 -0.79 -47.31
N PRO A 75 36.39 -1.86 -47.66
CA PRO A 75 37.83 -1.83 -47.87
C PRO A 75 38.25 -1.64 -49.33
N SER A 76 39.46 -1.10 -49.57
CA SER A 76 40.27 -1.44 -50.74
C SER A 76 41.73 -0.97 -50.59
N HIS A 77 42.62 -1.93 -50.81
CA HIS A 77 43.90 -1.88 -51.52
C HIS A 77 45.04 -0.91 -51.15
N ASP A 78 46.20 -1.57 -51.03
CA ASP A 78 47.56 -1.18 -51.41
C ASP A 78 48.38 -0.21 -50.55
N GLY A 79 49.61 -0.66 -50.26
CA GLY A 79 50.78 0.21 -50.30
C GLY A 79 51.62 0.32 -49.03
N GLY A 80 52.54 -0.63 -48.86
CA GLY A 80 53.96 -0.38 -48.52
C GLY A 80 54.36 0.57 -47.37
N GLY A 81 55.09 0.00 -46.40
CA GLY A 81 56.41 0.53 -46.03
C GLY A 81 56.54 1.33 -44.73
N GLY A 82 57.30 0.74 -43.79
CA GLY A 82 58.37 1.47 -43.10
C GLY A 82 58.14 1.97 -41.67
N GLY A 83 58.75 1.25 -40.71
CA GLY A 83 59.62 1.88 -39.71
C GLY A 83 59.08 2.14 -38.30
N GLY A 84 59.74 1.53 -37.29
CA GLY A 84 60.23 2.34 -36.17
C GLY A 84 59.73 2.07 -34.74
N PHE A 85 60.25 0.99 -34.15
CA PHE A 85 60.89 0.93 -32.82
C PHE A 85 60.19 1.28 -31.47
N ARG A 86 60.36 0.30 -30.55
CA ARG A 86 60.65 0.35 -29.08
C ARG A 86 59.51 0.77 -28.13
N GLY A 87 59.25 0.06 -27.03
CA GLY A 87 59.88 -1.13 -26.45
C GLY A 87 59.30 -1.49 -25.07
N ALA A 88 59.41 -2.78 -24.74
CA ALA A 88 59.49 -3.48 -23.44
C ALA A 88 58.49 -3.09 -22.31
N MET A 89 57.52 -3.95 -21.94
CA MET A 89 57.56 -5.26 -21.25
C MET A 89 57.51 -5.16 -19.70
N PRO A 90 56.55 -5.85 -19.05
CA PRO A 90 56.41 -6.01 -17.60
C PRO A 90 57.03 -7.33 -17.10
N PHE A 91 57.18 -7.49 -15.78
CA PHE A 91 57.41 -8.80 -15.16
C PHE A 91 56.41 -9.06 -14.05
N SER A 92 55.69 -10.17 -14.26
CA SER A 92 54.94 -10.96 -13.29
C SER A 92 55.90 -11.81 -12.45
N GLU A 93 55.45 -12.35 -11.32
CA GLU A 93 55.29 -13.82 -11.15
C GLU A 93 54.76 -14.23 -9.76
N HIS A 94 53.80 -15.16 -9.82
CA HIS A 94 53.57 -16.38 -9.01
C HIS A 94 53.36 -16.23 -7.49
N GLY A 95 52.45 -16.94 -6.82
CA GLY A 95 51.58 -18.05 -7.17
C GLY A 95 51.09 -18.75 -5.88
N SER A 96 49.98 -19.48 -5.98
CA SER A 96 49.56 -20.60 -5.12
C SER A 96 48.75 -20.35 -3.81
N ARG A 97 47.52 -20.90 -3.86
CA ARG A 97 46.49 -21.24 -2.84
C ARG A 97 46.99 -22.12 -1.66
N PRO A 98 46.16 -22.55 -0.66
CA PRO A 98 44.77 -22.20 -0.28
C PRO A 98 44.53 -21.87 1.22
N ALA A 99 43.27 -21.55 1.54
CA ALA A 99 42.70 -21.18 2.84
C ALA A 99 42.46 -22.33 3.83
N VAL A 100 42.60 -22.03 5.14
CA VAL A 100 42.13 -22.84 6.29
C VAL A 100 41.83 -21.91 7.49
N VAL A 101 40.57 -21.88 7.94
CA VAL A 101 40.05 -21.80 9.34
C VAL A 101 40.21 -20.50 10.18
N SER A 102 39.06 -19.90 10.57
CA SER A 102 38.83 -18.97 11.70
C SER A 102 39.17 -19.63 13.07
N PRO A 103 39.30 -18.98 14.26
CA PRO A 103 38.49 -17.85 14.76
C PRO A 103 39.18 -16.93 15.82
N ALA A 104 38.36 -16.18 16.57
CA ALA A 104 38.63 -15.53 17.88
C ALA A 104 39.36 -14.17 17.86
N LEU A 105 39.21 -13.24 18.82
CA LEU A 105 38.19 -12.79 19.80
C LEU A 105 38.85 -11.55 20.45
N ARG A 106 38.03 -10.61 20.94
CA ARG A 106 38.31 -9.65 22.05
C ARG A 106 39.40 -8.58 21.85
N SER A 107 39.05 -7.32 22.08
CA SER A 107 39.26 -6.68 23.39
C SER A 107 38.87 -5.19 23.36
N ALA A 108 38.21 -4.78 24.43
CA ALA A 108 37.86 -3.41 24.79
C ALA A 108 39.09 -2.55 25.16
N SER A 109 38.92 -1.21 25.13
CA SER A 109 39.36 -0.21 26.14
C SER A 109 39.08 1.20 25.60
N ARG A 110 38.13 1.97 26.16
CA ARG A 110 38.25 2.94 27.28
C ARG A 110 39.17 4.15 27.03
N GLY A 111 38.53 5.32 26.90
CA GLY A 111 38.85 6.55 27.66
C GLY A 111 39.79 7.57 27.03
N SER A 112 39.33 8.81 26.82
CA SER A 112 39.59 9.95 27.73
C SER A 112 39.42 11.31 27.02
N ILE A 113 39.06 12.31 27.82
CA ILE A 113 38.64 13.69 27.50
C ILE A 113 39.76 14.68 27.87
N SER A 114 39.98 15.71 27.05
CA SER A 114 40.40 17.11 27.37
C SER A 114 40.85 17.80 26.06
N GLY A 115 40.62 19.07 25.73
CA GLY A 115 39.96 20.22 26.36
C GLY A 115 40.36 21.50 25.59
N SER A 116 39.40 22.44 25.39
CA SER A 116 39.50 23.89 25.07
C SER A 116 40.19 24.33 23.74
N GLU A 117 39.82 25.37 22.97
CA GLU A 117 39.19 26.69 23.23
C GLU A 117 38.31 27.24 22.08
N MET A 118 37.59 28.32 22.40
CA MET A 118 36.46 29.04 21.78
C MET A 118 36.58 29.66 20.37
N HIS A 119 35.45 29.66 19.62
CA HIS A 119 34.97 30.81 18.82
C HIS A 119 33.43 30.76 18.58
N HIS A 120 32.80 31.94 18.52
CA HIS A 120 31.37 32.30 18.50
C HIS A 120 30.47 31.70 17.38
N PRO A 121 29.11 31.76 17.51
CA PRO A 121 28.19 30.80 16.90
C PRO A 121 27.72 31.19 15.48
N HIS A 122 27.83 30.24 14.56
CA HIS A 122 27.11 30.20 13.28
C HIS A 122 26.24 28.93 13.24
N PRO A 123 25.02 28.96 12.66
CA PRO A 123 24.12 27.82 12.68
C PRO A 123 24.72 26.66 11.87
N GLN A 124 25.04 25.56 12.55
CA GLN A 124 25.56 24.36 11.94
C GLN A 124 24.52 23.76 10.99
N ARG A 125 24.85 23.81 9.69
CA ARG A 125 24.37 22.86 8.69
C ARG A 125 24.72 21.45 9.15
N THR A 126 23.73 20.57 9.17
CA THR A 126 23.92 19.12 9.23
C THR A 126 24.76 18.66 8.02
N PRO A 127 25.62 17.62 8.16
CA PRO A 127 26.45 17.15 7.07
C PRO A 127 25.58 16.45 6.03
N LEU A 128 25.59 16.97 4.80
CA LEU A 128 25.13 16.26 3.61
C LEU A 128 26.07 15.07 3.38
N SER A 129 25.64 13.88 3.79
CA SER A 129 26.12 12.62 3.18
C SER A 129 25.30 12.35 1.92
N ASP A 130 25.35 13.26 0.96
CA ASP A 130 24.82 13.06 -0.38
C ASP A 130 25.94 12.48 -1.25
N GLY A 131 25.85 11.19 -1.59
CA GLY A 131 26.65 10.64 -2.68
C GLY A 131 26.88 9.14 -2.69
N GLN A 132 26.91 8.47 -1.53
CA GLN A 132 27.30 7.03 -1.48
C GLN A 132 26.23 6.07 -0.96
N GLN A 133 25.11 6.56 -0.40
CA GLN A 133 23.98 5.69 0.01
C GLN A 133 22.98 5.38 -1.11
N TYR A 134 23.10 5.99 -2.29
CA TYR A 134 22.15 5.78 -3.39
C TYR A 134 22.40 4.50 -4.20
N GLN A 135 23.58 3.88 -4.11
CA GLN A 135 23.92 2.74 -4.96
C GLN A 135 23.37 1.38 -4.47
N ASN A 136 22.91 1.28 -3.22
CA ASN A 136 22.34 0.03 -2.66
C ASN A 136 20.85 0.10 -2.28
N ASN A 137 20.14 1.21 -2.58
CA ASN A 137 18.75 1.43 -2.17
C ASN A 137 17.68 1.19 -3.28
N LEU A 138 18.03 0.58 -4.40
CA LEU A 138 17.10 0.34 -5.53
C LEU A 138 16.23 -0.92 -5.39
N GLU A 139 16.41 -1.73 -4.33
CA GLU A 139 15.58 -2.93 -4.09
C GLU A 139 14.27 -2.62 -3.36
N ASN A 140 14.24 -1.51 -2.62
CA ASN A 140 13.10 -1.11 -1.79
C ASN A 140 12.41 0.11 -2.40
N ALA A 141 11.15 -0.05 -2.77
CA ALA A 141 10.35 1.06 -3.29
C ALA A 141 9.93 1.99 -2.15
N VAL A 142 10.79 2.96 -1.85
CA VAL A 142 10.56 4.01 -0.86
C VAL A 142 9.90 5.20 -1.55
N LEU A 143 8.78 5.69 -1.00
CA LEU A 143 8.13 6.89 -1.51
C LEU A 143 9.07 8.09 -1.34
N ASP A 144 9.30 8.79 -2.43
CA ASP A 144 10.12 10.01 -2.43
C ASP A 144 9.43 11.11 -1.62
N SER A 145 10.18 11.78 -0.75
CA SER A 145 9.66 12.95 -0.05
C SER A 145 9.36 14.04 -1.08
N MET A 146 8.14 14.58 -1.07
CA MET A 146 7.68 15.59 -2.04
C MET A 146 7.39 15.05 -3.47
N HIS A 147 6.98 13.78 -3.60
CA HIS A 147 6.42 13.27 -4.85
C HIS A 147 5.20 14.10 -5.32
N THR A 148 4.92 14.11 -6.62
CA THR A 148 3.93 15.01 -7.25
C THR A 148 2.53 14.40 -7.45
N SER A 149 2.28 13.21 -6.91
CA SER A 149 1.01 12.48 -7.08
C SER A 149 -0.11 12.84 -6.09
N THR A 150 0.16 13.67 -5.07
CA THR A 150 -0.82 14.01 -4.01
C THR A 150 -2.01 14.79 -4.58
N THR A 151 -3.15 14.73 -3.88
CA THR A 151 -4.33 15.52 -4.23
C THR A 151 -4.03 17.02 -4.22
N GLU A 152 -3.24 17.49 -3.24
CA GLU A 152 -2.81 18.89 -3.19
C GLU A 152 -1.98 19.27 -4.42
N SER A 153 -1.07 18.40 -4.88
CA SER A 153 -0.27 18.64 -6.09
C SER A 153 -1.15 18.77 -7.34
N ILE A 154 -2.21 17.96 -7.45
CA ILE A 154 -3.18 18.05 -8.55
C ILE A 154 -3.89 19.41 -8.51
N LEU A 155 -4.36 19.85 -7.34
CA LEU A 155 -5.05 21.13 -7.19
C LEU A 155 -4.19 22.33 -7.64
N GLN A 156 -2.86 22.22 -7.55
CA GLN A 156 -1.92 23.23 -8.02
C GLN A 156 -1.73 23.27 -9.55
N TRP A 157 -2.37 22.39 -10.33
CA TRP A 157 -2.27 22.45 -11.79
C TRP A 157 -2.83 23.76 -12.35
N PRO A 158 -2.16 24.41 -13.32
CA PRO A 158 -2.61 25.69 -13.91
C PRO A 158 -4.03 25.64 -14.49
N HIS A 159 -4.50 24.45 -14.87
CA HIS A 159 -5.83 24.21 -15.42
C HIS A 159 -6.97 24.58 -14.47
N PHE A 160 -6.68 24.71 -13.17
CA PHE A 160 -7.65 25.14 -12.18
C PHE A 160 -7.71 26.65 -11.96
N ASP A 161 -6.85 27.46 -12.60
CA ASP A 161 -6.84 28.92 -12.45
C ASP A 161 -8.14 29.57 -12.95
N VAL A 162 -8.86 28.92 -13.88
CA VAL A 162 -10.17 29.37 -14.38
C VAL A 162 -11.31 29.12 -13.38
N PHE A 163 -11.08 28.30 -12.36
CA PHE A 163 -12.04 27.96 -11.32
C PHE A 163 -11.58 28.57 -9.99
N SER A 164 -11.68 29.89 -9.87
CA SER A 164 -11.19 30.62 -8.68
C SER A 164 -11.69 30.00 -7.37
N SER A 165 -12.96 29.58 -7.33
CA SER A 165 -13.56 28.99 -6.14
C SER A 165 -12.97 27.63 -5.71
N MET A 166 -12.21 26.94 -6.57
CA MET A 166 -11.61 25.63 -6.21
C MET A 166 -10.47 25.77 -5.19
N ARG A 167 -9.75 26.91 -5.23
CA ARG A 167 -8.66 27.20 -4.30
C ARG A 167 -9.08 28.18 -3.20
N ASP A 168 -10.21 28.86 -3.37
CA ASP A 168 -10.74 29.79 -2.39
C ASP A 168 -11.04 29.08 -1.06
N GLY A 169 -10.40 29.53 0.02
CA GLY A 169 -10.57 28.94 1.34
C GLY A 169 -9.96 27.54 1.51
N TYR A 170 -9.19 27.05 0.54
CA TYR A 170 -8.42 25.83 0.68
C TYR A 170 -7.32 26.01 1.73
N VAL A 171 -7.25 25.10 2.69
CA VAL A 171 -6.16 25.06 3.68
C VAL A 171 -5.41 23.74 3.48
N SER A 172 -4.08 23.81 3.51
CA SER A 172 -3.23 22.63 3.40
C SER A 172 -3.66 21.53 4.39
N ILE A 173 -3.68 20.28 3.93
CA ILE A 173 -4.17 19.14 4.72
C ILE A 173 -3.43 19.01 6.05
N PHE A 174 -2.10 19.17 6.03
CA PHE A 174 -1.30 19.16 7.25
C PHE A 174 -1.73 20.25 8.24
N HIS A 175 -1.90 21.49 7.76
CA HIS A 175 -2.29 22.62 8.61
C HIS A 175 -3.70 22.45 9.18
N LEU A 176 -4.64 21.94 8.37
CA LEU A 176 -5.99 21.61 8.84
C LEU A 176 -5.94 20.61 9.98
N GLU A 177 -5.24 19.50 9.79
CA GLU A 177 -5.19 18.42 10.77
C GLU A 177 -4.36 18.81 12.02
N GLN A 178 -3.33 19.63 11.85
CA GLN A 178 -2.55 20.21 12.96
C GLN A 178 -3.39 21.17 13.81
N SER A 179 -4.29 21.94 13.19
CA SER A 179 -5.14 22.92 13.90
C SER A 179 -6.25 22.30 14.74
N ARG A 180 -6.43 20.97 14.68
CA ARG A 180 -7.50 20.28 15.40
C ARG A 180 -7.32 20.38 16.90
N ALA A 181 -8.45 20.49 17.60
CA ALA A 181 -8.46 20.38 19.04
C ALA A 181 -7.86 19.04 19.49
N ALA A 182 -7.06 19.12 20.56
CA ALA A 182 -6.48 17.97 21.21
C ALA A 182 -7.57 16.96 21.62
N VAL A 183 -7.21 15.68 21.60
CA VAL A 183 -8.09 14.60 22.03
C VAL A 183 -8.35 14.78 23.53
N ARG A 184 -9.62 14.92 23.90
CA ARG A 184 -10.01 15.12 25.30
C ARG A 184 -10.13 13.78 25.98
N THR A 185 -9.43 13.61 27.10
CA THR A 185 -9.61 12.46 27.99
C THR A 185 -10.53 12.83 29.16
N ARG A 186 -11.26 11.85 29.69
CA ARG A 186 -12.11 12.05 30.88
C ARG A 186 -11.23 12.14 32.13
N GLY A 187 -11.58 13.00 33.09
CA GLY A 187 -10.82 13.14 34.34
C GLY A 187 -10.74 11.85 35.18
N THR A 188 -11.75 10.98 35.09
CA THR A 188 -11.80 9.68 35.79
C THR A 188 -11.88 8.56 34.78
N THR A 189 -11.15 7.46 35.01
CA THR A 189 -11.26 6.24 34.20
C THR A 189 -12.60 5.57 34.50
N MET A 190 -13.38 5.33 33.45
CA MET A 190 -14.64 4.61 33.53
C MET A 190 -14.60 3.47 32.54
N TYR A 191 -14.80 2.25 33.05
CA TYR A 191 -15.00 1.09 32.20
C TYR A 191 -16.50 0.89 31.98
N PRO A 192 -16.95 0.69 30.73
CA PRO A 192 -18.35 0.39 30.49
C PRO A 192 -18.70 -0.97 31.11
N TYR A 193 -19.90 -1.09 31.66
CA TYR A 193 -20.43 -2.40 32.03
C TYR A 193 -20.64 -3.22 30.76
N VAL A 194 -20.06 -4.42 30.72
CA VAL A 194 -20.18 -5.36 29.60
C VAL A 194 -20.59 -6.72 30.13
N THR A 195 -21.59 -7.32 29.49
CA THR A 195 -22.00 -8.70 29.76
C THR A 195 -21.07 -9.68 29.06
N ALA A 196 -21.12 -10.97 29.42
CA ALA A 196 -20.39 -12.00 28.68
C ALA A 196 -20.78 -12.05 27.19
N GLU A 197 -22.06 -11.83 26.88
CA GLU A 197 -22.54 -11.74 25.49
C GLU A 197 -21.97 -10.52 24.75
N ASP A 198 -21.86 -9.38 25.42
CA ASP A 198 -21.22 -8.19 24.85
C ASP A 198 -19.75 -8.44 24.54
N ILE A 199 -19.01 -9.07 25.47
CA ILE A 199 -17.60 -9.42 25.28
C ILE A 199 -17.47 -10.27 24.02
N ASP A 200 -18.29 -11.31 23.89
CA ASP A 200 -18.22 -12.25 22.77
C ASP A 200 -18.60 -11.59 21.45
N GLY A 201 -19.65 -10.78 21.45
CA GLY A 201 -20.06 -10.01 20.28
C GLY A 201 -19.00 -9.00 19.83
N ILE A 202 -18.30 -8.35 20.77
CA ILE A 202 -17.26 -7.35 20.48
C ILE A 202 -15.99 -8.05 19.97
N LEU A 203 -15.53 -9.11 20.63
CA LEU A 203 -14.35 -9.87 20.20
C LEU A 203 -14.58 -10.56 18.86
N GLY A 204 -15.76 -11.16 18.64
CA GLY A 204 -16.12 -11.75 17.34
C GLY A 204 -16.29 -10.71 16.23
N SER A 205 -16.58 -9.45 16.57
CA SER A 205 -16.53 -8.34 15.61
C SER A 205 -15.08 -7.96 15.29
N PHE A 206 -14.22 -7.85 16.31
CA PHE A 206 -12.79 -7.57 16.13
C PHE A 206 -12.12 -8.61 15.23
N GLU A 207 -12.38 -9.90 15.47
CA GLU A 207 -11.81 -11.00 14.70
C GLU A 207 -12.21 -10.95 13.21
N ARG A 208 -13.49 -10.68 12.93
CA ARG A 208 -14.05 -10.60 11.56
C ARG A 208 -13.73 -9.30 10.83
N THR A 209 -13.21 -8.29 11.53
CA THR A 209 -12.91 -6.98 10.96
C THR A 209 -11.42 -6.72 11.01
N VAL A 210 -10.94 -6.09 12.08
CA VAL A 210 -9.55 -5.65 12.22
C VAL A 210 -8.57 -6.80 12.10
N ASN A 211 -8.81 -7.93 12.79
CA ASN A 211 -7.91 -9.08 12.74
C ASN A 211 -8.01 -9.85 11.40
N PHE A 212 -9.09 -9.68 10.63
CA PHE A 212 -9.17 -10.24 9.28
C PHE A 212 -8.30 -9.45 8.30
N TRP A 213 -8.35 -8.11 8.35
CA TRP A 213 -7.58 -7.25 7.43
C TRP A 213 -6.09 -7.21 7.79
N TYR A 214 -5.80 -7.22 9.09
CA TYR A 214 -4.46 -7.20 9.66
C TYR A 214 -4.37 -8.31 10.72
N PRO A 215 -4.04 -9.55 10.32
CA PRO A 215 -4.02 -10.71 11.21
C PRO A 215 -2.83 -10.64 12.16
N THR A 216 -2.89 -9.79 13.18
CA THR A 216 -1.79 -9.56 14.13
C THR A 216 -2.05 -10.19 15.50
N MET A 217 -3.31 -10.40 15.88
CA MET A 217 -3.68 -11.04 17.15
C MET A 217 -3.88 -12.55 16.98
N SER A 218 -3.13 -13.35 17.72
CA SER A 218 -3.35 -14.80 17.74
C SER A 218 -4.59 -15.18 18.55
N ARG A 219 -5.11 -16.39 18.33
CA ARG A 219 -6.19 -16.93 19.18
C ARG A 219 -5.79 -17.06 20.64
N GLY A 220 -4.54 -17.45 20.90
CA GLY A 220 -4.01 -17.56 22.26
C GLY A 220 -4.05 -16.21 22.99
N GLN A 221 -3.63 -15.13 22.32
CA GLN A 221 -3.73 -13.79 22.89
C GLN A 221 -5.16 -13.29 23.02
N LEU A 222 -6.02 -13.58 22.04
CA LEU A 222 -7.43 -13.18 22.10
C LEU A 222 -8.14 -13.87 23.28
N ALA A 223 -7.82 -15.13 23.55
CA ALA A 223 -8.31 -15.86 24.72
C ALA A 223 -7.82 -15.26 26.04
N GLN A 224 -6.54 -14.84 26.12
CA GLN A 224 -6.02 -14.14 27.29
C GLN A 224 -6.72 -12.80 27.53
N VAL A 225 -6.95 -12.02 26.47
CA VAL A 225 -7.72 -10.78 26.52
C VAL A 225 -9.15 -11.04 27.00
N ARG A 226 -9.81 -12.07 26.47
CA ARG A 226 -11.16 -12.46 26.90
C ARG A 226 -11.22 -12.80 28.39
N SER A 227 -10.27 -13.61 28.88
CA SER A 227 -10.20 -13.98 30.31
C SER A 227 -10.06 -12.73 31.17
N LEU A 228 -9.12 -11.84 30.82
CA LEU A 228 -8.86 -10.62 31.57
C LEU A 228 -10.08 -9.67 31.62
N ILE A 229 -10.81 -9.51 30.52
CA ILE A 229 -12.03 -8.68 30.52
C ILE A 229 -13.14 -9.35 31.34
N SER A 230 -13.26 -10.68 31.29
CA SER A 230 -14.30 -11.43 32.01
C SER A 230 -14.07 -11.45 33.52
N GLU A 231 -12.82 -11.55 33.95
CA GLU A 231 -12.41 -11.51 35.36
C GLU A 231 -12.43 -10.09 35.95
N GLY A 232 -12.38 -9.07 35.07
CA GLY A 232 -12.32 -7.67 35.42
C GLY A 232 -10.91 -7.10 35.24
N ILE A 233 -10.84 -5.89 34.69
CA ILE A 233 -9.56 -5.24 34.42
C ILE A 233 -8.91 -4.85 35.74
N PRO A 234 -7.68 -5.33 36.02
CA PRO A 234 -6.98 -4.99 37.26
C PRO A 234 -6.70 -3.48 37.35
N GLU A 235 -6.56 -2.98 38.57
CA GLU A 235 -6.19 -1.57 38.79
C GLU A 235 -4.77 -1.27 38.30
N GLU A 236 -3.87 -2.27 38.38
CA GLU A 236 -2.48 -2.15 37.94
C GLU A 236 -2.37 -1.87 36.44
N ASP A 237 -1.53 -0.90 36.10
CA ASP A 237 -1.24 -0.58 34.71
C ASP A 237 -0.37 -1.68 34.10
N SER A 238 -0.95 -2.46 33.18
CA SER A 238 -0.25 -3.50 32.44
C SER A 238 -0.46 -3.36 30.93
N ILE A 239 0.50 -3.87 30.16
CA ILE A 239 0.43 -3.89 28.69
C ILE A 239 -0.71 -4.79 28.22
N LEU A 240 -0.97 -5.90 28.94
CA LEU A 240 -2.08 -6.80 28.62
C LEU A 240 -3.44 -6.11 28.82
N ALA A 241 -3.59 -5.31 29.89
CA ALA A 241 -4.79 -4.49 30.08
C ALA A 241 -4.99 -3.47 28.94
N CYS A 242 -3.91 -2.81 28.50
CA CYS A 242 -3.97 -1.90 27.34
C CYS A 242 -4.38 -2.64 26.06
N LEU A 243 -3.79 -3.82 25.81
CA LEU A 243 -4.14 -4.65 24.66
C LEU A 243 -5.62 -5.07 24.70
N ALA A 244 -6.11 -5.47 25.87
CA ALA A 244 -7.50 -5.89 26.05
C ALA A 244 -8.47 -4.73 25.79
N LEU A 245 -8.21 -3.56 26.36
CA LEU A 245 -8.99 -2.34 26.12
C LEU A 245 -8.98 -1.94 24.63
N LEU A 246 -7.82 -1.98 23.98
CA LEU A 246 -7.68 -1.68 22.54
C LEU A 246 -8.48 -2.67 21.68
N THR A 247 -8.43 -3.96 22.01
CA THR A 247 -9.16 -5.01 21.30
C THR A 247 -10.67 -4.78 21.43
N MET A 248 -11.15 -4.45 22.63
CA MET A 248 -12.56 -4.12 22.86
C MET A 248 -12.98 -2.84 22.13
N ALA A 249 -12.14 -1.80 22.14
CA ALA A 249 -12.39 -0.55 21.43
C ALA A 249 -12.52 -0.78 19.91
N LEU A 250 -11.58 -1.51 19.32
CA LEU A 250 -11.57 -1.84 17.90
C LEU A 250 -12.70 -2.79 17.51
N GLY A 251 -13.08 -3.73 18.37
CA GLY A 251 -14.26 -4.57 18.16
C GLY A 251 -15.55 -3.75 18.10
N CYS A 252 -15.70 -2.76 18.99
CA CYS A 252 -16.79 -1.78 18.94
C CYS A 252 -16.76 -0.96 17.65
N ALA A 253 -15.59 -0.49 17.21
CA ALA A 253 -15.43 0.21 15.94
C ALA A 253 -15.86 -0.66 14.75
N GLY A 254 -15.51 -1.96 14.75
CA GLY A 254 -15.97 -2.91 13.73
C GLY A 254 -17.50 -3.06 13.70
N GLN A 255 -18.17 -3.07 14.85
CA GLN A 255 -19.64 -3.09 14.92
C GLN A 255 -20.28 -1.80 14.40
N VAL A 256 -19.56 -0.67 14.45
CA VAL A 256 -19.99 0.62 13.89
C VAL A 256 -19.88 0.64 12.37
N THR A 257 -18.93 -0.10 11.78
CA THR A 257 -18.63 -0.02 10.33
C THR A 257 -19.14 -1.20 9.50
N VAL A 258 -19.62 -2.28 10.13
CA VAL A 258 -20.12 -3.47 9.41
C VAL A 258 -21.41 -3.19 8.62
N GLY A 259 -21.56 -3.83 7.45
CA GLY A 259 -22.82 -3.89 6.71
C GLY A 259 -23.24 -2.58 6.02
N LEU A 260 -22.28 -1.75 5.59
CA LEU A 260 -22.54 -0.45 4.95
C LEU A 260 -22.51 -0.50 3.40
N THR A 261 -22.34 -1.68 2.81
CA THR A 261 -22.22 -1.84 1.36
C THR A 261 -23.53 -1.69 0.59
N SER A 262 -24.66 -2.07 1.17
CA SER A 262 -25.96 -2.08 0.48
C SER A 262 -26.56 -0.68 0.21
N GLY A 263 -25.98 0.39 0.77
CA GLY A 263 -26.44 1.78 0.58
C GLY A 263 -27.85 2.06 1.11
N ALA A 264 -28.47 1.12 1.84
CA ALA A 264 -29.80 1.28 2.41
C ALA A 264 -29.79 2.29 3.56
N ALA A 265 -30.82 3.14 3.62
CA ALA A 265 -31.00 4.06 4.73
C ALA A 265 -31.09 3.29 6.05
N LEU A 266 -30.22 3.62 7.00
CA LEU A 266 -30.22 2.99 8.32
C LEU A 266 -31.44 3.45 9.12
N SER A 267 -32.11 2.47 9.74
CA SER A 267 -33.20 2.74 10.68
C SER A 267 -32.68 3.54 11.88
N GLU A 268 -33.59 4.27 12.54
CA GLU A 268 -33.24 5.06 13.71
C GLU A 268 -32.68 4.21 14.85
N GLU A 269 -33.23 3.01 15.04
CA GLU A 269 -32.73 2.06 16.03
C GLU A 269 -31.31 1.57 15.71
N GLU A 270 -31.00 1.35 14.43
CA GLU A 270 -29.65 0.97 14.02
C GLU A 270 -28.64 2.09 14.26
N ARG A 271 -29.04 3.34 13.98
CA ARG A 271 -28.23 4.53 14.24
C ARG A 271 -27.92 4.69 15.72
N LYS A 272 -28.93 4.55 16.59
CA LYS A 272 -28.76 4.59 18.06
C LYS A 272 -27.85 3.48 18.55
N ARG A 273 -28.04 2.24 18.06
CA ARG A 273 -27.21 1.09 18.42
C ARG A 273 -25.75 1.33 18.10
N ARG A 274 -25.45 1.84 16.90
CA ARG A 274 -24.07 2.16 16.49
C ARG A 274 -23.48 3.33 17.28
N ALA A 275 -24.27 4.36 17.56
CA ALA A 275 -23.83 5.46 18.43
C ALA A 275 -23.47 4.96 19.85
N ALA A 276 -24.26 4.04 20.42
CA ALA A 276 -23.95 3.42 21.70
C ALA A 276 -22.66 2.58 21.65
N ARG A 277 -22.46 1.77 20.61
CA ARG A 277 -21.22 1.01 20.41
C ARG A 277 -20.01 1.92 20.21
N ARG A 278 -20.15 3.01 19.46
CA ARG A 278 -19.10 4.03 19.34
C ARG A 278 -18.73 4.62 20.70
N ALA A 279 -19.71 5.07 21.48
CA ALA A 279 -19.47 5.65 22.80
C ALA A 279 -18.79 4.66 23.75
N MET A 280 -19.15 3.37 23.69
CA MET A 280 -18.50 2.30 24.43
C MET A 280 -17.03 2.11 24.00
N GLY A 281 -16.76 2.11 22.70
CA GLY A 281 -15.39 2.07 22.17
C GLY A 281 -14.54 3.24 22.64
N ASP A 282 -15.10 4.46 22.63
CA ASP A 282 -14.40 5.68 23.09
C ASP A 282 -14.02 5.57 24.58
N MET A 283 -14.86 4.92 25.40
CA MET A 283 -14.56 4.70 26.83
C MET A 283 -13.37 3.76 27.03
N PHE A 284 -13.32 2.66 26.26
CA PHE A 284 -12.17 1.75 26.31
C PHE A 284 -10.88 2.45 25.84
N PHE A 285 -10.97 3.21 24.74
CA PHE A 285 -9.81 3.94 24.21
C PHE A 285 -9.33 5.05 25.14
N ASP A 286 -10.23 5.78 25.81
CA ASP A 286 -9.87 6.76 26.86
C ASP A 286 -9.08 6.11 28.00
N GLY A 287 -9.44 4.88 28.40
CA GLY A 287 -8.68 4.09 29.36
C GLY A 287 -7.26 3.79 28.90
N VAL A 288 -7.08 3.48 27.61
CA VAL A 288 -5.76 3.22 27.01
C VAL A 288 -4.89 4.47 27.02
N LEU A 289 -5.44 5.63 26.61
CA LEU A 289 -4.68 6.88 26.55
C LEU A 289 -4.09 7.28 27.90
N LYS A 290 -4.75 6.93 29.01
CA LYS A 290 -4.26 7.18 30.37
C LYS A 290 -3.09 6.26 30.77
N LYS A 291 -3.03 5.06 30.20
CA LYS A 291 -2.05 4.01 30.52
C LYS A 291 -0.96 3.86 29.45
N LEU A 292 -1.01 4.68 28.40
CA LEU A 292 -0.16 4.54 27.22
C LEU A 292 1.34 4.70 27.50
N HIS A 293 1.69 5.40 28.58
CA HIS A 293 3.07 5.50 29.06
C HIS A 293 3.70 4.11 29.32
N VAL A 294 2.94 3.16 29.87
CA VAL A 294 3.41 1.78 30.10
C VAL A 294 3.80 1.11 28.79
N VAL A 295 2.98 1.29 27.74
CA VAL A 295 3.25 0.75 26.40
C VAL A 295 4.53 1.35 25.80
N HIS A 296 4.74 2.67 25.93
CA HIS A 296 5.93 3.32 25.39
C HIS A 296 7.22 2.88 26.09
N THR A 297 7.18 2.72 27.42
CA THR A 297 8.35 2.32 28.23
C THR A 297 8.76 0.86 28.04
N ASN A 298 7.90 0.02 27.47
CA ASN A 298 8.21 -1.39 27.24
C ASN A 298 8.69 -1.65 25.80
N VAL A 299 9.69 -2.52 25.65
CA VAL A 299 10.17 -2.98 24.34
C VAL A 299 9.86 -4.48 24.24
N GLY A 300 8.82 -4.81 23.48
CA GLY A 300 8.36 -6.18 23.31
C GLY A 300 7.19 -6.27 22.34
N SER A 301 6.87 -7.50 21.92
CA SER A 301 5.85 -7.78 20.90
C SER A 301 4.47 -7.21 21.25
N THR A 302 4.02 -7.36 22.50
CA THR A 302 2.72 -6.89 22.98
C THR A 302 2.64 -5.36 23.00
N ALA A 303 3.73 -4.68 23.39
CA ALA A 303 3.78 -3.22 23.39
C ALA A 303 3.71 -2.65 21.97
N THR A 304 4.47 -3.24 21.03
CA THR A 304 4.39 -2.91 19.60
C THR A 304 2.98 -3.10 19.06
N HIS A 305 2.31 -4.18 19.47
CA HIS A 305 0.92 -4.46 19.09
C HIS A 305 -0.06 -3.41 19.61
N CYS A 306 0.11 -2.96 20.86
CA CYS A 306 -0.70 -1.88 21.43
C CYS A 306 -0.53 -0.57 20.68
N LEU A 307 0.70 -0.20 20.28
CA LEU A 307 0.94 1.00 19.47
C LEU A 307 0.23 0.91 18.11
N PHE A 308 0.34 -0.24 17.44
CA PHE A 308 -0.36 -0.48 16.18
C PHE A 308 -1.88 -0.32 16.33
N PHE A 309 -2.49 -0.95 17.34
CA PHE A 309 -3.94 -0.80 17.58
C PHE A 309 -4.36 0.59 18.03
N THR A 310 -3.49 1.31 18.72
CA THR A 310 -3.71 2.73 19.03
C THR A 310 -3.80 3.55 17.73
N ALA A 311 -2.92 3.29 16.76
CA ALA A 311 -3.00 3.92 15.45
C ALA A 311 -4.30 3.59 14.71
N MET A 312 -4.71 2.32 14.72
CA MET A 312 -5.96 1.87 14.08
C MET A 312 -7.18 2.58 14.66
N TYR A 313 -7.22 2.80 15.97
CA TYR A 313 -8.31 3.54 16.58
C TYR A 313 -8.27 5.03 16.23
N PHE A 314 -7.08 5.64 16.14
CA PHE A 314 -6.96 7.01 15.62
C PHE A 314 -7.37 7.14 14.14
N ALA A 315 -7.13 6.12 13.32
CA ALA A 315 -7.63 6.06 11.94
C ALA A 315 -9.16 6.04 11.92
N PHE A 316 -9.81 5.25 12.79
CA PHE A 316 -11.27 5.25 12.97
C PHE A 316 -11.82 6.60 13.45
N LEU A 317 -11.08 7.32 14.32
CA LEU A 317 -11.39 8.69 14.71
C LEU A 317 -11.09 9.71 13.59
N ARG A 318 -10.64 9.27 12.41
CA ARG A 318 -10.18 10.09 11.28
C ARG A 318 -9.15 11.13 11.72
N ARG A 319 -8.20 10.74 12.58
CA ARG A 319 -7.14 11.59 13.15
C ARG A 319 -5.78 11.20 12.56
N PRO A 320 -5.49 11.64 11.32
CA PRO A 320 -4.38 11.10 10.55
C PRO A 320 -3.00 11.38 11.16
N LEU A 321 -2.78 12.56 11.73
CA LEU A 321 -1.47 12.87 12.32
C LEU A 321 -1.17 12.00 13.55
N GLN A 322 -2.18 11.76 14.39
CA GLN A 322 -2.07 10.84 15.51
C GLN A 322 -1.93 9.39 15.03
N ALA A 323 -2.73 8.96 14.05
CA ALA A 323 -2.61 7.61 13.49
C ALA A 323 -1.20 7.37 12.93
N TRP A 324 -0.66 8.32 12.16
CA TRP A 324 0.71 8.28 11.65
C TRP A 324 1.75 8.20 12.77
N GLU A 325 1.63 8.98 13.84
CA GLU A 325 2.56 8.96 14.98
C GLU A 325 2.67 7.54 15.57
N TYR A 326 1.54 6.87 15.80
CA TYR A 326 1.52 5.52 16.37
C TYR A 326 1.90 4.43 15.37
N ILE A 327 1.62 4.60 14.07
CA ILE A 327 2.19 3.76 13.01
C ILE A 327 3.73 3.87 13.06
N ASN A 328 4.26 5.08 13.16
CA ASN A 328 5.70 5.31 13.19
C ASN A 328 6.35 4.71 14.45
N ALA A 329 5.71 4.88 15.61
CA ALA A 329 6.17 4.29 16.87
C ALA A 329 6.16 2.75 16.85
N ALA A 330 5.11 2.13 16.28
CA ALA A 330 5.05 0.69 16.09
C ALA A 330 6.14 0.21 15.10
N SER A 331 6.31 0.94 13.99
CA SER A 331 7.34 0.68 12.98
C SER A 331 8.74 0.72 13.58
N ALA A 332 9.05 1.73 14.39
CA ALA A 332 10.33 1.86 15.07
C ALA A 332 10.62 0.67 16.01
N LYS A 333 9.60 0.18 16.74
CA LYS A 333 9.76 -1.04 17.56
C LYS A 333 9.89 -2.30 16.71
N CYS A 334 9.17 -2.42 15.60
CA CYS A 334 9.37 -3.52 14.64
C CYS A 334 10.80 -3.54 14.11
N LEU A 335 11.33 -2.41 13.64
CA LEU A 335 12.71 -2.29 13.15
C LEU A 335 13.73 -2.69 14.23
N LEU A 336 13.52 -2.24 15.46
CA LEU A 336 14.38 -2.59 16.60
C LEU A 336 14.35 -4.09 16.89
N LEU A 337 13.16 -4.68 17.02
CA LEU A 337 12.99 -6.10 17.40
C LEU A 337 13.39 -7.06 16.28
N LEU A 338 13.19 -6.69 15.01
CA LEU A 338 13.68 -7.48 13.87
C LEU A 338 15.22 -7.43 13.75
N SER A 339 15.84 -6.29 14.12
CA SER A 339 17.30 -6.15 14.10
C SER A 339 17.98 -6.79 15.30
N TYR A 340 17.32 -6.77 16.46
CA TYR A 340 17.81 -7.30 17.72
C TYR A 340 16.73 -8.15 18.41
N PRO A 341 16.47 -9.37 17.91
CA PRO A 341 15.50 -10.26 18.51
C PRO A 341 15.86 -10.58 19.97
N PRO A 342 14.92 -10.46 20.93
CA PRO A 342 15.16 -10.85 22.32
C PRO A 342 15.54 -12.34 22.43
N GLU A 343 16.47 -12.67 23.33
CA GLU A 343 16.96 -14.06 23.51
C GLU A 343 15.84 -15.04 23.90
N SER A 344 14.80 -14.56 24.58
CA SER A 344 13.65 -15.34 25.06
C SER A 344 12.40 -15.18 24.19
N GLU A 345 12.52 -14.64 22.98
CA GLU A 345 11.36 -14.38 22.12
C GLU A 345 10.77 -15.68 21.55
N SER A 346 9.45 -15.86 21.69
CA SER A 346 8.78 -17.03 21.12
C SER A 346 8.61 -16.89 19.60
N ALA A 347 8.44 -18.02 18.90
CA ALA A 347 8.13 -17.99 17.46
C ALA A 347 6.84 -17.19 17.17
N GLU A 348 5.87 -17.23 18.08
CA GLU A 348 4.62 -16.47 17.98
C GLU A 348 4.86 -14.96 18.09
N ASP A 349 5.77 -14.54 18.98
CA ASP A 349 6.16 -13.14 19.12
C ASP A 349 6.86 -12.62 17.85
N GLN A 350 7.76 -13.41 17.27
CA GLN A 350 8.45 -13.08 16.03
C GLN A 350 7.46 -12.92 14.87
N GLU A 351 6.52 -13.86 14.70
CA GLU A 351 5.52 -13.75 13.64
C GLU A 351 4.54 -12.60 13.86
N ARG A 352 4.22 -12.29 15.11
CA ARG A 352 3.43 -11.10 15.44
C ARG A 352 4.15 -9.82 15.00
N ILE A 353 5.42 -9.68 15.34
CA ILE A 353 6.22 -8.52 14.92
C ILE A 353 6.29 -8.42 13.40
N ARG A 354 6.47 -9.53 12.69
CA ARG A 354 6.49 -9.57 11.22
C ARG A 354 5.15 -9.11 10.62
N ARG A 355 4.02 -9.57 11.16
CA ARG A 355 2.68 -9.17 10.68
C ARG A 355 2.37 -7.72 11.00
N ILE A 356 2.81 -7.21 12.16
CA ILE A 356 2.69 -5.79 12.50
C ILE A 356 3.58 -4.94 11.58
N PHE A 357 4.80 -5.40 11.25
CA PHE A 357 5.68 -4.74 10.29
C PHE A 357 4.98 -4.55 8.95
N TRP A 358 4.44 -5.61 8.36
CA TRP A 358 3.76 -5.52 7.06
C TRP A 358 2.48 -4.67 7.12
N SER A 359 1.77 -4.70 8.23
CA SER A 359 0.60 -3.84 8.46
C SER A 359 1.02 -2.36 8.50
N CYS A 360 2.08 -2.03 9.23
CA CYS A 360 2.63 -0.68 9.31
C CYS A 360 3.20 -0.23 7.95
N TYR A 361 3.84 -1.10 7.19
CA TYR A 361 4.35 -0.80 5.84
C TYR A 361 3.22 -0.35 4.91
N ILE A 362 2.08 -1.04 4.93
CA ILE A 362 0.89 -0.69 4.15
C ILE A 362 0.37 0.69 4.57
N LEU A 363 0.10 0.85 5.87
CA LEU A 363 -0.54 2.07 6.38
C LEU A 363 0.36 3.30 6.29
N GLU A 364 1.66 3.19 6.62
CA GLU A 364 2.60 4.32 6.49
C GLU A 364 2.70 4.76 5.04
N SER A 365 2.83 3.82 4.11
CA SER A 365 2.93 4.11 2.67
C SER A 365 1.66 4.77 2.12
N ASP A 366 0.48 4.40 2.63
CA ASP A 366 -0.78 5.06 2.26
C ASP A 366 -0.79 6.52 2.75
N TYR A 367 -0.41 6.77 3.99
CA TYR A 367 -0.38 8.13 4.54
C TYR A 367 0.63 9.02 3.81
N LEU A 368 1.82 8.48 3.52
CA LEU A 368 2.86 9.18 2.78
C LEU A 368 2.42 9.54 1.34
N ALA A 369 1.54 8.75 0.73
CA ALA A 369 1.03 9.01 -0.63
C ALA A 369 0.15 10.27 -0.73
N GLU A 370 -0.36 10.81 0.37
CA GLU A 370 -1.09 12.10 0.40
C GLU A 370 -0.35 13.17 1.23
N LEU A 371 0.35 12.78 2.29
CA LEU A 371 1.17 13.65 3.13
C LEU A 371 2.66 13.36 2.93
N SER A 372 3.16 13.67 1.73
CA SER A 372 4.53 13.36 1.28
C SER A 372 5.66 14.00 2.09
N GLY A 373 5.34 14.99 2.92
CA GLY A 373 6.30 15.68 3.79
C GLY A 373 6.44 15.07 5.20
N LEU A 374 5.66 14.03 5.52
CA LEU A 374 5.77 13.38 6.83
C LEU A 374 7.11 12.62 6.96
N PRO A 375 7.72 12.62 8.16
CA PRO A 375 8.88 11.77 8.43
C PRO A 375 8.57 10.28 8.21
N GLN A 376 9.50 9.58 7.57
CA GLN A 376 9.41 8.13 7.37
C GLN A 376 10.08 7.40 8.52
N SER A 377 9.49 6.32 9.01
CA SER A 377 10.11 5.47 10.05
C SER A 377 11.34 4.72 9.54
N GLY A 378 11.43 4.50 8.22
CA GLY A 378 12.41 3.64 7.58
C GLY A 378 11.93 2.22 7.34
N ILE A 379 10.67 1.90 7.67
CA ILE A 379 10.10 0.54 7.49
C ILE A 379 10.20 0.05 6.04
N ALA A 380 9.96 0.95 5.08
CA ALA A 380 10.06 0.64 3.66
C ALA A 380 11.49 0.24 3.21
N ARG A 381 12.55 0.61 3.96
CA ARG A 381 13.95 0.36 3.58
C ARG A 381 14.42 -1.07 3.82
N ILE A 382 13.66 -1.85 4.58
CA ILE A 382 13.99 -3.26 4.86
C ILE A 382 12.92 -4.21 4.34
N GLU A 383 11.99 -3.70 3.54
CA GLU A 383 10.86 -4.43 2.98
C GLU A 383 11.31 -5.70 2.26
N SER A 384 12.25 -5.58 1.32
CA SER A 384 12.77 -6.70 0.53
C SER A 384 13.50 -7.76 1.35
N SER A 385 14.07 -7.38 2.50
CA SER A 385 14.80 -8.28 3.40
C SER A 385 13.94 -8.88 4.50
N THR A 386 12.71 -8.38 4.67
CA THR A 386 11.80 -8.88 5.68
C THR A 386 10.98 -10.02 5.08
N PRO A 387 10.96 -11.23 5.69
CA PRO A 387 10.15 -12.32 5.18
C PRO A 387 8.67 -11.94 5.16
N LEU A 388 7.91 -12.51 4.22
CA LEU A 388 6.46 -12.47 4.28
C LEU A 388 5.93 -13.21 5.52
N PRO A 389 4.69 -12.93 5.97
CA PRO A 389 4.06 -13.66 7.07
C PRO A 389 4.14 -15.18 6.88
N GLY A 390 4.62 -15.90 7.89
CA GLY A 390 4.75 -17.36 7.87
C GLY A 390 3.48 -18.06 8.34
N GLU A 391 3.63 -19.18 9.05
CA GLU A 391 2.52 -19.89 9.68
C GLU A 391 2.07 -19.18 10.97
N TYR A 392 0.77 -19.03 11.14
CA TYR A 392 0.17 -18.42 12.34
C TYR A 392 -1.26 -18.89 12.53
N ASN A 393 -1.80 -18.67 13.74
CA ASN A 393 -3.19 -18.95 14.05
C ASN A 393 -3.89 -17.73 14.67
N THR A 394 -4.86 -17.18 13.95
CA THR A 394 -5.58 -15.93 14.28
C THR A 394 -7.10 -16.07 14.29
N HIS A 395 -7.66 -17.10 13.65
CA HIS A 395 -9.10 -17.27 13.53
C HIS A 395 -9.53 -18.67 13.94
N GLU A 396 -10.75 -18.81 14.47
CA GLU A 396 -11.28 -20.11 14.88
C GLU A 396 -11.51 -21.05 13.68
N ASP A 397 -11.98 -20.49 12.58
CA ASP A 397 -12.26 -21.19 11.33
C ASP A 397 -11.04 -21.12 10.40
N ALA A 398 -10.48 -22.28 10.07
CA ALA A 398 -9.31 -22.39 9.20
C ALA A 398 -9.54 -21.82 7.79
N GLN A 399 -10.76 -21.88 7.27
CA GLN A 399 -11.09 -21.29 5.96
C GLN A 399 -11.08 -19.75 6.04
N VAL A 400 -11.56 -19.19 7.15
CA VAL A 400 -11.53 -17.74 7.39
C VAL A 400 -10.08 -17.28 7.59
N GLU A 401 -9.27 -18.05 8.33
CA GLU A 401 -7.84 -17.81 8.52
C GLU A 401 -7.08 -17.79 7.19
N GLU A 402 -7.32 -18.80 6.35
CA GLU A 402 -6.73 -18.86 5.00
C GLU A 402 -7.13 -17.62 4.21
N GLN A 403 -8.43 -17.29 4.16
CA GLN A 403 -8.90 -16.09 3.44
C GLN A 403 -8.28 -14.80 3.97
N SER A 404 -8.19 -14.62 5.30
CA SER A 404 -7.54 -13.46 5.93
C SER A 404 -6.07 -13.37 5.52
N SER A 405 -5.35 -14.50 5.54
CA SER A 405 -3.94 -14.57 5.17
C SER A 405 -3.73 -14.19 3.70
N LEU A 406 -4.55 -14.75 2.81
CA LEU A 406 -4.53 -14.47 1.37
C LEU A 406 -4.88 -13.01 1.07
N TYR A 407 -5.86 -12.45 1.78
CA TYR A 407 -6.24 -11.05 1.67
C TYR A 407 -5.10 -10.11 2.09
N PHE A 408 -4.45 -10.42 3.22
CA PHE A 408 -3.33 -9.62 3.73
C PHE A 408 -2.15 -9.64 2.75
N LEU A 409 -1.79 -10.80 2.20
CA LEU A 409 -0.76 -10.93 1.15
C LEU A 409 -1.11 -10.15 -0.12
N ALA A 410 -2.38 -10.18 -0.56
CA ALA A 410 -2.83 -9.39 -1.71
C ALA A 410 -2.66 -7.89 -1.46
N CYS A 411 -2.95 -7.41 -0.24
CA CYS A 411 -2.75 -6.02 0.16
C CYS A 411 -1.26 -5.63 0.20
N ILE A 412 -0.38 -6.49 0.74
CA ILE A 412 1.07 -6.27 0.73
C ILE A 412 1.58 -6.12 -0.71
N SER A 413 1.22 -7.07 -1.58
CA SER A 413 1.66 -7.08 -2.98
C SER A 413 1.20 -5.84 -3.76
N MET A 414 -0.08 -5.48 -3.62
CA MET A 414 -0.64 -4.26 -4.21
C MET A 414 0.08 -3.01 -3.69
N ARG A 415 0.43 -2.97 -2.40
CA ARG A 415 1.17 -1.83 -1.84
C ARG A 415 2.56 -1.70 -2.45
N ARG A 416 3.30 -2.80 -2.56
CA ARG A 416 4.64 -2.80 -3.18
C ARG A 416 4.59 -2.31 -4.63
N LEU A 417 3.59 -2.77 -5.39
CA LEU A 417 3.37 -2.29 -6.75
C LEU A 417 3.09 -0.79 -6.78
N LEU A 418 2.16 -0.30 -5.95
CA LEU A 418 1.84 1.13 -5.86
C LEU A 418 3.06 1.98 -5.46
N ASN A 419 3.85 1.55 -4.47
CA ASN A 419 5.08 2.26 -4.08
C ASN A 419 6.07 2.34 -5.25
N ARG A 420 6.18 1.29 -6.06
CA ARG A 420 6.99 1.31 -7.28
C ARG A 420 6.45 2.27 -8.33
N VAL A 421 5.14 2.30 -8.53
CA VAL A 421 4.49 3.28 -9.43
C VAL A 421 4.88 4.70 -8.99
N HIS A 422 4.80 5.01 -7.69
CA HIS A 422 5.23 6.31 -7.16
C HIS A 422 6.71 6.59 -7.40
N GLN A 423 7.59 5.64 -7.12
CA GLN A 423 9.04 5.81 -7.30
C GLN A 423 9.43 6.00 -8.78
N LEU A 424 8.87 5.19 -9.67
CA LEU A 424 9.27 5.21 -11.09
C LEU A 424 8.64 6.35 -11.87
N LEU A 425 7.42 6.79 -11.52
CA LEU A 425 6.72 7.82 -12.28
C LEU A 425 6.81 9.20 -11.61
N TYR A 426 6.77 9.29 -10.29
CA TYR A 426 6.51 10.55 -9.56
C TYR A 426 7.64 11.03 -8.64
N ALA A 427 8.74 10.28 -8.51
CA ALA A 427 9.91 10.71 -7.75
C ALA A 427 10.47 12.03 -8.30
N ARG A 428 10.85 12.94 -7.41
CA ARG A 428 11.28 14.28 -7.79
C ARG A 428 12.62 14.22 -8.53
N GLY A 429 12.64 14.67 -9.78
CA GLY A 429 13.85 14.78 -10.60
C GLY A 429 14.31 13.49 -11.28
N THR A 430 13.84 12.32 -10.84
CA THR A 430 14.16 11.00 -11.44
C THR A 430 12.94 10.27 -12.00
N GLY A 431 11.72 10.71 -11.68
CA GLY A 431 10.49 10.12 -12.17
C GLY A 431 10.37 10.19 -13.69
N ALA A 432 10.01 9.05 -14.29
CA ALA A 432 9.86 8.91 -15.73
C ALA A 432 8.74 9.77 -16.30
N ALA A 433 7.78 10.26 -15.50
CA ALA A 433 6.71 11.13 -15.99
C ALA A 433 7.22 12.42 -16.69
N LEU A 434 8.48 12.80 -16.44
CA LEU A 434 9.14 13.94 -17.09
C LEU A 434 9.96 13.54 -18.34
N ASP A 435 10.10 12.24 -18.63
CA ASP A 435 10.86 11.69 -19.75
C ASP A 435 9.95 10.98 -20.77
N HIS A 436 9.66 11.69 -21.86
CA HIS A 436 8.74 11.26 -22.92
C HIS A 436 9.17 9.98 -23.67
N ALA A 437 10.47 9.65 -23.68
CA ALA A 437 10.95 8.46 -24.35
C ALA A 437 10.80 7.22 -23.47
N ARG A 438 10.94 7.38 -22.15
CA ARG A 438 10.95 6.26 -21.20
C ARG A 438 9.58 5.95 -20.60
N PHE A 439 8.76 6.96 -20.32
CA PHE A 439 7.51 6.72 -19.57
C PHE A 439 6.50 5.79 -20.27
N PRO A 440 6.35 5.73 -21.61
CA PRO A 440 5.36 4.84 -22.21
C PRO A 440 5.64 3.36 -21.91
N TYR A 441 6.91 2.96 -21.97
CA TYR A 441 7.34 1.60 -21.64
C TYR A 441 7.17 1.29 -20.15
N VAL A 442 7.51 2.25 -19.28
CA VAL A 442 7.33 2.10 -17.83
C VAL A 442 5.84 1.96 -17.49
N VAL A 443 4.97 2.74 -18.11
CA VAL A 443 3.51 2.66 -17.89
C VAL A 443 2.94 1.34 -18.39
N ALA A 444 3.32 0.90 -19.60
CA ALA A 444 2.85 -0.37 -20.15
C ALA A 444 3.23 -1.56 -19.24
N GLU A 445 4.48 -1.57 -18.76
CA GLU A 445 4.99 -2.60 -17.87
C GLU A 445 4.30 -2.58 -16.49
N LEU A 446 4.15 -1.40 -15.87
CA LEU A 446 3.42 -1.28 -14.60
C LEU A 446 1.96 -1.71 -14.72
N ASN A 447 1.30 -1.40 -15.84
CA ASN A 447 -0.07 -1.86 -16.08
C ASN A 447 -0.12 -3.38 -16.28
N HIS A 448 0.84 -3.97 -17.00
CA HIS A 448 0.91 -5.41 -17.16
C HIS A 448 1.00 -6.13 -15.81
N GLN A 449 1.90 -5.69 -14.92
CA GLN A 449 2.01 -6.21 -13.55
C GLN A 449 0.71 -6.04 -12.76
N LEU A 450 0.01 -4.92 -12.94
CA LEU A 450 -1.26 -4.66 -12.27
C LEU A 450 -2.36 -5.62 -12.73
N ASP A 451 -2.41 -5.91 -14.03
CA ASP A 451 -3.36 -6.87 -14.60
C ASP A 451 -3.01 -8.30 -14.18
N GLU A 452 -1.75 -8.71 -14.21
CA GLU A 452 -1.31 -10.01 -13.69
C GLU A 452 -1.66 -10.19 -12.21
N TRP A 453 -1.44 -9.15 -11.38
CA TRP A 453 -1.82 -9.17 -9.96
C TRP A 453 -3.31 -9.46 -9.79
N ARG A 454 -4.18 -8.90 -10.64
CA ARG A 454 -5.63 -9.14 -10.59
C ARG A 454 -5.97 -10.58 -10.97
N GLU A 455 -5.34 -11.13 -12.01
CA GLU A 455 -5.63 -12.48 -12.51
C GLU A 455 -5.21 -13.60 -11.54
N VAL A 456 -4.21 -13.35 -10.67
CA VAL A 456 -3.77 -14.33 -9.66
C VAL A 456 -4.54 -14.26 -8.34
N LEU A 457 -5.52 -13.34 -8.22
CA LEU A 457 -6.35 -13.27 -7.00
C LEU A 457 -7.22 -14.53 -6.85
N PRO A 458 -7.40 -15.02 -5.61
CA PRO A 458 -8.31 -16.13 -5.33
C PRO A 458 -9.74 -15.83 -5.78
N PRO A 459 -10.54 -16.87 -6.07
CA PRO A 459 -11.95 -16.71 -6.40
C PRO A 459 -12.78 -15.92 -5.37
N ALA A 460 -12.40 -15.98 -4.08
CA ALA A 460 -13.07 -15.22 -3.01
C ALA A 460 -12.90 -13.69 -3.15
N PHE A 461 -11.85 -13.26 -3.85
CA PHE A 461 -11.46 -11.86 -4.03
C PHE A 461 -11.48 -11.40 -5.49
N ALA A 462 -11.78 -12.31 -6.42
CA ALA A 462 -11.90 -12.00 -7.84
C ALA A 462 -12.96 -10.93 -8.09
N PHE A 463 -12.70 -10.07 -9.08
CA PHE A 463 -13.60 -8.99 -9.45
C PHE A 463 -13.54 -8.66 -10.94
N SER A 464 -14.65 -8.11 -11.45
CA SER A 464 -14.76 -7.61 -12.82
C SER A 464 -14.47 -6.11 -12.91
N VAL A 465 -13.96 -5.66 -14.06
CA VAL A 465 -13.70 -4.24 -14.36
C VAL A 465 -14.48 -3.85 -15.61
N GLY A 466 -15.29 -2.80 -15.51
CA GLY A 466 -16.08 -2.28 -16.62
C GLY A 466 -17.31 -1.50 -16.13
N PHE A 467 -17.85 -0.64 -16.99
CA PHE A 467 -19.04 0.17 -16.68
C PHE A 467 -20.33 -0.67 -16.57
N GLY A 468 -20.41 -1.81 -17.28
CA GLY A 468 -21.51 -2.78 -17.11
C GLY A 468 -21.48 -3.52 -15.76
N GLU A 469 -20.36 -3.45 -15.04
CA GLU A 469 -20.09 -4.10 -13.76
C GLU A 469 -20.08 -3.07 -12.62
N ILE A 470 -20.92 -2.05 -12.70
CA ILE A 470 -21.07 -1.06 -11.61
C ILE A 470 -22.03 -1.64 -10.56
N GLY A 471 -21.55 -1.74 -9.32
CA GLY A 471 -22.33 -2.30 -8.21
C GLY A 471 -22.62 -3.80 -8.32
N ARG A 472 -22.10 -4.47 -9.35
CA ARG A 472 -22.15 -5.91 -9.62
C ARG A 472 -20.75 -6.31 -10.08
N GLY A 473 -20.23 -7.46 -9.69
CA GLY A 473 -18.87 -7.87 -10.09
C GLY A 473 -17.87 -8.03 -8.95
N THR A 474 -18.34 -8.06 -7.69
CA THR A 474 -17.56 -8.53 -6.53
C THR A 474 -18.46 -9.41 -5.67
N THR A 475 -17.94 -10.55 -5.21
CA THR A 475 -18.69 -11.48 -4.36
C THR A 475 -18.62 -11.11 -2.88
N THR A 476 -17.53 -10.47 -2.46
CA THR A 476 -17.22 -10.13 -1.07
C THR A 476 -16.84 -8.65 -0.95
N GLU A 477 -16.99 -8.09 0.26
CA GLU A 477 -16.52 -6.73 0.56
C GLU A 477 -14.99 -6.61 0.35
N HIS A 478 -14.24 -7.67 0.66
CA HIS A 478 -12.80 -7.78 0.46
C HIS A 478 -12.41 -7.68 -1.02
N GLY A 479 -13.12 -8.38 -1.92
CA GLY A 479 -12.94 -8.23 -3.36
C GLY A 479 -13.26 -6.80 -3.84
N GLY A 480 -14.28 -6.17 -3.25
CA GLY A 480 -14.61 -4.76 -3.50
C GLY A 480 -13.53 -3.77 -3.05
N PHE A 481 -12.87 -4.04 -1.92
CA PHE A 481 -11.71 -3.27 -1.47
C PHE A 481 -10.51 -3.44 -2.41
N LEU A 482 -10.17 -4.67 -2.79
CA LEU A 482 -9.07 -4.96 -3.71
C LEU A 482 -9.31 -4.35 -5.11
N ARG A 483 -10.56 -4.33 -5.58
CA ARG A 483 -10.95 -3.62 -6.81
C ARG A 483 -10.68 -2.12 -6.72
N GLN A 484 -10.98 -1.47 -5.59
CA GLN A 484 -10.66 -0.05 -5.40
C GLN A 484 -9.15 0.19 -5.49
N ARG A 485 -8.34 -0.65 -4.83
CA ARG A 485 -6.88 -0.52 -4.87
C ARG A 485 -6.34 -0.71 -6.29
N TYR A 486 -6.87 -1.67 -7.04
CA TYR A 486 -6.56 -1.85 -8.46
C TYR A 486 -6.90 -0.61 -9.30
N LEU A 487 -8.13 -0.07 -9.18
CA LEU A 487 -8.56 1.10 -9.97
C LEU A 487 -7.78 2.35 -9.60
N THR A 488 -7.46 2.54 -8.31
CA THR A 488 -6.58 3.61 -7.85
C THR A 488 -5.21 3.50 -8.50
N CYS A 489 -4.58 2.32 -8.42
CA CYS A 489 -3.27 2.06 -9.01
C CYS A 489 -3.27 2.35 -10.51
N ARG A 490 -4.26 1.83 -11.23
CA ARG A 490 -4.42 2.06 -12.67
C ARG A 490 -4.54 3.54 -13.01
N SER A 491 -5.33 4.30 -12.24
CA SER A 491 -5.45 5.74 -12.45
C SER A 491 -4.10 6.47 -12.26
N VAL A 492 -3.31 6.06 -11.27
CA VAL A 492 -1.99 6.65 -10.97
C VAL A 492 -0.96 6.26 -12.02
N ILE A 493 -1.01 5.03 -12.55
CA ILE A 493 -0.14 4.56 -13.64
C ILE A 493 -0.34 5.39 -14.92
N TYR A 494 -1.59 5.63 -15.32
CA TYR A 494 -1.87 6.32 -16.59
C TYR A 494 -1.94 7.86 -16.49
N ARG A 495 -2.03 8.43 -15.28
CA ARG A 495 -2.11 9.89 -15.08
C ARG A 495 -0.98 10.71 -15.73
N PRO A 496 0.28 10.23 -15.88
CA PRO A 496 1.30 10.99 -16.60
C PRO A 496 0.90 11.35 -18.03
N TYR A 497 0.13 10.50 -18.73
CA TYR A 497 -0.40 10.83 -20.06
C TYR A 497 -1.35 12.03 -20.03
N LEU A 498 -2.22 12.13 -19.01
CA LEU A 498 -3.08 13.30 -18.83
C LEU A 498 -2.24 14.55 -18.53
N MET A 499 -1.23 14.45 -17.67
CA MET A 499 -0.35 15.58 -17.36
C MET A 499 0.41 16.07 -18.61
N TRP A 500 0.88 15.14 -19.45
CA TRP A 500 1.54 15.44 -20.71
C TRP A 500 0.60 16.17 -21.69
N MET A 501 -0.62 15.66 -21.86
CA MET A 501 -1.66 16.29 -22.69
C MET A 501 -2.03 17.68 -22.17
N LEU A 502 -2.21 17.82 -20.86
CA LEU A 502 -2.58 19.07 -20.19
C LEU A 502 -1.47 20.13 -20.28
N SER A 503 -0.20 19.73 -20.26
CA SER A 503 0.94 20.66 -20.32
C SER A 503 1.14 21.30 -21.70
N GLY A 504 0.35 20.93 -22.71
CA GLY A 504 0.54 21.38 -24.09
C GLY A 504 1.82 20.84 -24.75
N MET A 505 2.59 20.00 -24.05
CA MET A 505 3.81 19.36 -24.55
C MET A 505 3.52 18.20 -25.51
N ALA A 506 2.25 17.82 -25.68
CA ALA A 506 1.77 17.07 -26.83
C ALA A 506 1.83 17.89 -28.14
N GLY A 507 1.98 19.22 -28.05
CA GLY A 507 2.11 20.17 -29.15
C GLY A 507 3.38 21.01 -29.04
N GLY A 508 4.53 20.42 -29.35
CA GLY A 508 5.74 21.19 -29.61
C GLY A 508 5.59 21.99 -30.91
N GLY A 509 5.39 23.31 -30.81
CA GLY A 509 5.66 24.29 -31.88
C GLY A 509 4.78 24.24 -33.14
N GLY A 510 3.75 25.10 -33.19
CA GLY A 510 3.37 25.81 -34.42
C GLY A 510 2.76 25.06 -35.60
N SER A 511 2.48 23.76 -35.51
CA SER A 511 1.76 23.03 -36.57
C SER A 511 0.65 22.17 -35.97
N GLU A 512 -0.53 22.16 -36.60
CA GLU A 512 -1.72 21.42 -36.17
C GLU A 512 -1.38 19.96 -35.81
N MET A 513 -1.61 19.60 -34.54
CA MET A 513 -1.18 18.36 -33.89
C MET A 513 -1.86 17.09 -34.42
N ILE A 514 -1.06 16.06 -34.73
CA ILE A 514 -1.52 14.67 -34.64
C ILE A 514 -1.26 14.22 -33.21
N ILE A 515 -2.29 14.24 -32.35
CA ILE A 515 -2.22 13.54 -31.06
C ILE A 515 -2.11 12.04 -31.39
N GLY A 516 -1.08 11.37 -30.88
CA GLY A 516 -0.96 9.92 -31.05
C GLY A 516 -2.18 9.22 -30.46
N GLN A 517 -2.83 8.37 -31.25
CA GLN A 517 -4.02 7.61 -30.84
C GLN A 517 -3.78 6.84 -29.54
N ASP A 518 -2.59 6.24 -29.40
CA ASP A 518 -2.16 5.48 -28.21
C ASP A 518 -2.14 6.35 -26.92
N ALA A 519 -1.81 7.63 -27.03
CA ALA A 519 -1.80 8.54 -25.89
C ALA A 519 -3.23 8.92 -25.46
N LEU A 520 -4.16 9.06 -26.41
CA LEU A 520 -5.59 9.26 -26.12
C LEU A 520 -6.19 8.04 -25.45
N GLU A 521 -5.86 6.83 -25.92
CA GLU A 521 -6.28 5.58 -25.29
C GLU A 521 -5.75 5.46 -23.85
N SER A 522 -4.49 5.85 -23.64
CA SER A 522 -3.90 5.90 -22.29
C SER A 522 -4.56 6.93 -21.39
N CYS A 523 -4.91 8.11 -21.93
CA CYS A 523 -5.70 9.10 -21.20
C CYS A 523 -7.08 8.54 -20.83
N LYS A 524 -7.75 7.87 -21.78
CA LYS A 524 -9.03 7.21 -21.54
C LYS A 524 -8.91 6.16 -20.43
N ALA A 525 -7.86 5.35 -20.43
CA ALA A 525 -7.63 4.35 -19.38
C ALA A 525 -7.50 5.00 -17.99
N CYS A 526 -6.86 6.18 -17.88
CA CYS A 526 -6.81 6.94 -16.64
C CYS A 526 -8.20 7.43 -16.20
N LEU A 527 -8.95 8.04 -17.12
CA LEU A 527 -10.27 8.62 -16.85
C LEU A 527 -11.30 7.55 -16.49
N ASP A 528 -11.31 6.44 -17.23
CA ASP A 528 -12.15 5.28 -16.93
C ASP A 528 -11.82 4.71 -15.54
N ALA A 529 -10.52 4.59 -15.19
CA ALA A 529 -10.11 4.10 -13.89
C ALA A 529 -10.56 5.04 -12.75
N CYS A 530 -10.39 6.36 -12.92
CA CYS A 530 -10.90 7.36 -11.96
C CYS A 530 -12.42 7.23 -11.77
N LEU A 531 -13.18 7.21 -12.86
CA LEU A 531 -14.63 7.19 -12.79
C LEU A 531 -15.16 5.85 -12.27
N LEU A 532 -14.61 4.72 -12.71
CA LEU A 532 -14.96 3.40 -12.18
C LEU A 532 -14.62 3.28 -10.70
N HIS A 533 -13.53 3.87 -10.24
CA HIS A 533 -13.19 3.88 -8.81
C HIS A 533 -14.29 4.60 -8.02
N ILE A 534 -14.66 5.80 -8.45
CA ILE A 534 -15.73 6.59 -7.82
C ILE A 534 -17.05 5.82 -7.80
N LEU A 535 -17.49 5.32 -8.97
CA LEU A 535 -18.80 4.69 -9.12
C LEU A 535 -18.91 3.32 -8.41
N ASN A 536 -17.80 2.68 -8.10
CA ASN A 536 -17.76 1.41 -7.35
C ASN A 536 -17.39 1.57 -5.87
N LEU A 537 -17.08 2.78 -5.42
CA LEU A 537 -16.86 3.05 -4.00
C LEU A 537 -18.14 2.77 -3.21
N ARG A 538 -18.04 2.00 -2.13
CA ARG A 538 -19.15 1.64 -1.22
C ARG A 538 -18.63 1.64 0.22
N GLY A 539 -19.52 1.49 1.20
CA GLY A 539 -19.16 1.38 2.62
C GLY A 539 -18.53 0.04 2.98
N PHE A 540 -17.37 -0.30 2.41
CA PHE A 540 -16.62 -1.49 2.80
C PHE A 540 -16.02 -1.29 4.19
N GLY A 541 -16.12 -2.30 5.07
CA GLY A 541 -15.74 -2.15 6.48
C GLY A 541 -14.33 -1.58 6.70
N GLN A 542 -13.33 -2.06 5.94
CA GLN A 542 -11.95 -1.56 6.04
C GLN A 542 -11.84 -0.12 5.55
N THR A 543 -12.48 0.20 4.42
CA THR A 543 -12.48 1.57 3.87
C THR A 543 -13.04 2.54 4.90
N VAL A 544 -14.16 2.21 5.53
CA VAL A 544 -14.81 3.10 6.50
C VAL A 544 -14.00 3.21 7.79
N LEU A 545 -13.51 2.08 8.33
CA LEU A 545 -12.79 2.08 9.62
C LEU A 545 -11.40 2.70 9.53
N VAL A 546 -10.64 2.41 8.46
CA VAL A 546 -9.22 2.75 8.37
C VAL A 546 -8.97 3.86 7.35
N ASP A 547 -9.57 3.74 6.17
CA ASP A 547 -9.15 4.52 5.00
C ASP A 547 -10.05 5.74 4.72
N THR A 548 -11.06 6.05 5.54
CA THR A 548 -12.02 7.14 5.23
C THR A 548 -11.28 8.45 4.92
N TRP A 549 -10.25 8.76 5.70
CA TRP A 549 -9.44 9.96 5.50
C TRP A 549 -8.77 9.95 4.12
N ILE A 550 -7.90 8.96 3.84
CA ILE A 550 -7.16 8.87 2.57
C ILE A 550 -8.08 8.69 1.35
N CYS A 551 -9.16 7.92 1.50
CA CYS A 551 -10.16 7.72 0.46
C CYS A 551 -10.82 9.05 0.08
N SER A 552 -11.16 9.91 1.04
CA SER A 552 -11.75 11.21 0.74
C SER A 552 -10.83 12.10 -0.10
N LEU A 553 -9.52 12.11 0.20
CA LEU A 553 -8.51 12.84 -0.57
C LEU A 553 -8.39 12.25 -1.98
N SER A 554 -8.21 10.93 -2.09
CA SER A 554 -8.10 10.23 -3.37
C SER A 554 -9.33 10.49 -4.27
N MET A 555 -10.54 10.51 -3.71
CA MET A 555 -11.78 10.81 -4.43
C MET A 555 -11.86 12.27 -4.88
N ALA A 556 -11.43 13.21 -4.04
CA ALA A 556 -11.31 14.61 -4.46
C ALA A 556 -10.28 14.74 -5.60
N GLY A 557 -9.13 14.08 -5.50
CA GLY A 557 -8.12 14.03 -6.56
C GLY A 557 -8.64 13.44 -7.87
N ALA A 558 -9.40 12.34 -7.80
CA ALA A 558 -10.04 11.74 -8.98
C ALA A 558 -11.06 12.69 -9.64
N MET A 559 -11.88 13.40 -8.84
CA MET A 559 -12.81 14.42 -9.34
C MET A 559 -12.08 15.60 -10.00
N LEU A 560 -10.95 16.05 -9.44
CA LEU A 560 -10.10 17.08 -10.04
C LEU A 560 -9.56 16.63 -11.41
N VAL A 561 -9.06 15.39 -11.51
CA VAL A 561 -8.58 14.82 -12.77
C VAL A 561 -9.68 14.78 -13.83
N LEU A 562 -10.89 14.34 -13.45
CA LEU A 562 -12.05 14.32 -14.36
C LEU A 562 -12.44 15.74 -14.80
N LEU A 563 -12.47 16.71 -13.87
CA LEU A 563 -12.75 18.12 -14.18
C LEU A 563 -11.74 18.71 -15.17
N ALA A 564 -10.44 18.48 -14.94
CA ALA A 564 -9.38 18.96 -15.83
C ALA A 564 -9.55 18.38 -17.25
N ALA A 565 -9.88 17.09 -17.37
CA ALA A 565 -10.11 16.44 -18.64
C ALA A 565 -11.38 16.94 -19.37
N CYS A 566 -12.46 17.24 -18.63
CA CYS A 566 -13.70 17.78 -19.22
C CYS A 566 -13.49 19.10 -19.98
N ARG A 567 -12.41 19.83 -19.69
CA ARG A 567 -12.07 21.10 -20.35
C ARG A 567 -11.34 20.93 -21.68
N ILE A 568 -10.84 19.73 -21.98
CA ILE A 568 -10.22 19.41 -23.25
C ILE A 568 -11.26 18.70 -24.11
N PRO A 569 -11.73 19.27 -25.24
CA PRO A 569 -12.79 18.66 -26.05
C PRO A 569 -12.53 17.19 -26.43
N ALA A 570 -11.31 16.89 -26.89
CA ALA A 570 -10.91 15.52 -27.25
C ALA A 570 -10.99 14.53 -26.08
N LEU A 571 -10.75 14.98 -24.84
CA LEU A 571 -10.85 14.12 -23.66
C LEU A 571 -12.27 14.05 -23.12
N LYS A 572 -12.99 15.16 -23.13
CA LYS A 572 -14.40 15.25 -22.71
C LYS A 572 -15.27 14.23 -23.46
N ASP A 573 -15.07 14.11 -24.76
CA ASP A 573 -15.86 13.20 -25.61
C ASP A 573 -15.60 11.71 -25.30
N MET A 574 -14.51 11.39 -24.59
CA MET A 574 -14.21 10.02 -24.13
C MET A 574 -14.80 9.68 -22.76
N ILE A 575 -15.20 10.68 -21.97
CA ILE A 575 -15.74 10.50 -20.62
C ILE A 575 -17.23 10.15 -20.74
N VAL A 576 -17.61 9.02 -20.17
CA VAL A 576 -18.99 8.53 -20.22
C VAL A 576 -19.94 9.37 -19.34
N PRO A 577 -21.25 9.45 -19.67
CA PRO A 577 -22.20 10.36 -19.01
C PRO A 577 -22.38 10.14 -17.50
N GLU A 578 -22.04 8.96 -16.98
CA GLU A 578 -22.10 8.60 -15.56
C GLU A 578 -21.25 9.53 -14.68
N VAL A 579 -20.30 10.27 -15.26
CA VAL A 579 -19.55 11.33 -14.57
C VAL A 579 -20.46 12.37 -13.91
N LEU A 580 -21.65 12.63 -14.47
CA LEU A 580 -22.61 13.61 -13.94
C LEU A 580 -23.28 13.16 -12.62
N GLY A 581 -23.18 11.89 -12.26
CA GLY A 581 -23.65 11.36 -10.97
C GLY A 581 -22.52 11.11 -9.97
N ALA A 582 -21.25 11.27 -10.38
CA ALA A 582 -20.09 10.87 -9.60
C ALA A 582 -19.94 11.71 -8.31
N GLY A 583 -20.07 13.04 -8.42
CA GLY A 583 -19.92 13.92 -7.27
C GLY A 583 -21.00 13.71 -6.21
N GLU A 584 -22.26 13.61 -6.62
CA GLU A 584 -23.37 13.37 -5.69
C GLU A 584 -23.21 12.03 -4.94
N HIS A 585 -22.86 10.96 -5.66
CA HIS A 585 -22.59 9.65 -5.09
C HIS A 585 -21.50 9.71 -4.00
N LEU A 586 -20.38 10.37 -4.28
CA LEU A 586 -19.29 10.53 -3.32
C LEU A 586 -19.69 11.34 -2.09
N ARG A 587 -20.40 12.46 -2.27
CA ARG A 587 -20.83 13.30 -1.14
C ARG A 587 -21.75 12.52 -0.21
N GLN A 588 -22.74 11.80 -0.75
CA GLN A 588 -23.66 10.98 0.04
C GLN A 588 -22.91 9.92 0.85
N LEU A 589 -21.96 9.21 0.23
CA LEU A 589 -21.15 8.20 0.92
C LEU A 589 -20.29 8.80 2.02
N LEU A 590 -19.45 9.80 1.70
CA LEU A 590 -18.48 10.36 2.63
C LEU A 590 -19.17 11.08 3.80
N GLN A 591 -20.26 11.82 3.54
CA GLN A 591 -21.08 12.43 4.61
C GLN A 591 -21.75 11.36 5.48
N GLY A 592 -22.24 10.28 4.87
CA GLY A 592 -22.80 9.13 5.58
C GLY A 592 -21.78 8.49 6.51
N TRP A 593 -20.57 8.24 6.04
CA TRP A 593 -19.48 7.67 6.85
C TRP A 593 -19.08 8.60 7.99
N GLN A 594 -18.98 9.90 7.74
CA GLN A 594 -18.65 10.86 8.79
C GLN A 594 -19.71 10.93 9.88
N THR A 595 -20.99 10.95 9.50
CA THR A 595 -22.12 10.96 10.44
C THR A 595 -22.12 9.70 11.29
N MET A 596 -21.88 8.55 10.66
CA MET A 596 -21.85 7.24 11.30
C MET A 596 -20.71 7.09 12.30
N MET A 597 -19.53 7.57 11.94
CA MET A 597 -18.40 7.66 12.84
C MET A 597 -18.53 8.84 13.82
N GLY A 598 -19.62 9.60 13.84
CA GLY A 598 -19.88 10.63 14.84
C GLY A 598 -18.88 11.79 14.90
N GLU A 599 -19.04 12.60 15.93
CA GLU A 599 -18.24 13.82 16.17
C GLU A 599 -16.94 13.56 16.96
N PRO A 600 -15.93 14.44 16.84
CA PRO A 600 -15.83 15.51 15.84
C PRO A 600 -15.58 14.96 14.44
N THR A 601 -16.12 15.61 13.40
CA THR A 601 -15.76 15.33 12.00
C THR A 601 -14.26 15.57 11.73
N SER A 602 -13.75 15.05 10.60
CA SER A 602 -12.41 15.39 10.13
C SER A 602 -12.50 16.62 9.21
N PRO A 603 -11.78 17.72 9.53
CA PRO A 603 -11.81 18.92 8.72
C PRO A 603 -11.23 18.70 7.32
N SER A 604 -10.24 17.81 7.15
CA SER A 604 -9.75 17.46 5.82
C SER A 604 -10.77 16.65 5.01
N VAL A 605 -11.53 15.74 5.64
CA VAL A 605 -12.62 15.02 4.96
C VAL A 605 -13.73 16.00 4.58
N ASP A 606 -14.08 16.94 5.46
CA ASP A 606 -15.04 18.01 5.15
C ASP A 606 -14.57 18.87 3.97
N GLN A 607 -13.28 19.21 3.91
CA GLN A 607 -12.70 19.93 2.78
C GLN A 607 -12.76 19.12 1.48
N SER A 608 -12.42 17.82 1.52
CA SER A 608 -12.53 16.93 0.36
C SER A 608 -13.98 16.86 -0.15
N ILE A 609 -14.97 16.76 0.74
CA ILE A 609 -16.40 16.75 0.37
C ILE A 609 -16.81 18.07 -0.32
N ARG A 610 -16.33 19.22 0.19
CA ARG A 610 -16.56 20.52 -0.47
C ARG A 610 -15.95 20.56 -1.86
N MET A 611 -14.68 20.18 -1.99
CA MET A 611 -13.96 20.13 -3.27
C MET A 611 -14.65 19.22 -4.29
N ILE A 612 -15.13 18.05 -3.86
CA ILE A 612 -15.91 17.13 -4.70
C ILE A 612 -17.19 17.84 -5.20
N GLY A 613 -17.89 18.56 -4.32
CA GLY A 613 -19.09 19.32 -4.69
C GLY A 613 -18.83 20.47 -5.66
N ASP A 614 -17.72 21.19 -5.51
CA ASP A 614 -17.33 22.24 -6.44
C ASP A 614 -16.92 21.65 -7.80
N ALA A 615 -16.13 20.58 -7.81
CA ALA A 615 -15.74 19.89 -9.03
C ALA A 615 -16.96 19.35 -9.78
N ASP A 616 -17.91 18.74 -9.08
CA ASP A 616 -19.17 18.25 -9.66
C ASP A 616 -19.97 19.37 -10.33
N ARG A 617 -20.14 20.52 -9.65
CA ARG A 617 -20.83 21.69 -10.21
C ARG A 617 -20.16 22.14 -11.51
N PHE A 618 -18.84 22.28 -11.52
CA PHE A 618 -18.11 22.72 -12.71
C PHE A 618 -18.16 21.71 -13.85
N ILE A 619 -18.10 20.40 -13.56
CA ILE A 619 -18.32 19.35 -14.57
C ILE A 619 -19.71 19.52 -15.20
N GLN A 620 -20.76 19.68 -14.40
CA GLN A 620 -22.12 19.88 -14.93
C GLN A 620 -22.23 21.13 -15.83
N GLU A 621 -21.61 22.24 -15.45
CA GLU A 621 -21.58 23.47 -16.25
C GLU A 621 -20.89 23.27 -17.61
N VAL A 622 -19.75 22.58 -17.63
CA VAL A 622 -19.01 22.28 -18.85
C VAL A 622 -19.80 21.38 -19.81
N TYR A 623 -20.62 20.45 -19.29
CA TYR A 623 -21.50 19.63 -20.12
C TYR A 623 -22.68 20.45 -20.67
N ARG A 624 -23.37 21.25 -19.83
CA ARG A 624 -24.48 22.13 -20.27
C ARG A 624 -24.06 23.16 -21.33
N ALA A 625 -22.87 23.72 -21.20
CA ALA A 625 -22.32 24.67 -22.18
C ALA A 625 -22.05 24.00 -23.55
N GLY A 626 -21.65 22.72 -23.56
CA GLY A 626 -21.45 21.94 -24.78
C GLY A 626 -22.76 21.69 -25.56
N ASP A 627 -23.84 21.38 -24.85
CA ASP A 627 -25.17 21.15 -25.45
C ASP A 627 -25.76 22.43 -26.06
N SER A 628 -25.45 23.58 -25.46
CA SER A 628 -25.87 24.89 -25.98
C SER A 628 -25.17 25.27 -27.30
N TYR A 629 -23.94 24.81 -27.51
CA TYR A 629 -23.19 25.02 -28.76
C TYR A 629 -23.62 24.04 -29.87
N SER A 630 -24.04 22.83 -29.52
CA SER A 630 -24.52 21.84 -30.50
C SER A 630 -25.93 22.15 -31.01
N MET A 631 -26.82 22.71 -30.17
CA MET A 631 -28.14 23.19 -30.61
C MET A 631 -28.07 24.42 -31.54
N ARG A 632 -27.07 25.30 -31.38
CA ARG A 632 -26.91 26.48 -32.25
C ARG A 632 -26.31 26.16 -33.63
N ARG A 633 -25.82 24.93 -33.83
CA ARG A 633 -25.26 24.45 -35.11
C ARG A 633 -26.23 23.54 -35.88
N ARG A 634 -27.44 23.28 -35.36
CA ARG A 634 -28.49 22.51 -36.06
C ARG A 634 -29.49 23.42 -36.74
#